data_AF-A0A412WSW3-F1
#
_entry.id   AF-A0A412WSW3-F1
#
_cell.length_a   1.000
_cell.length_b   1.000
_cell.length_c   1.000
_cell.angle_alpha   90.00
_cell.angle_beta   90.00
_cell.angle_gamma   90.00
#
_symmetry.space_group_name_H-M   'P 1'
#
loop_
_entity.id
_entity.type
_entity.pdbx_description
1 polymer ?
#
loop_
_entity_poly.entity_id
_entity_poly.type
_entity_poly.pdbx_seq_one_letter_code
_entity_poly.pdbx_strand_id
1 'polypeptide(L)'
;MDAEYGEVEMSGRVAGKTFHNFRLLDSVEDADNADFRHGEITVPADFLSSYSDAKGIHIRIPYTPDNRLLTVRIAMESGSGGVEYVRCAATSKCWFPVMQEYGDGTRQAVTLPSLYALNEDGLYNLLIREDCLVVYSGEETDFGIGASKMQNGTFLLKAVAGNLYQHPTTGVGLIDFLHSNMENNGLAAKLQAEFGADKVVIKNAYIDSATGELLLETEEKEDNHG
;
A
#
# COMPACT_ATOMS: atom_id res chain seq x y z
N MET A 1 0.62 4.34 -17.21
CA MET A 1 -0.69 4.10 -16.54
C MET A 1 -0.98 5.41 -15.84
N ASP A 2 -1.97 6.15 -16.32
CA ASP A 2 -2.21 7.53 -15.90
C ASP A 2 -3.17 7.54 -14.72
N ALA A 3 -2.67 7.86 -13.54
CA ALA A 3 -3.43 7.88 -12.29
C ALA A 3 -4.45 9.04 -12.23
N GLU A 4 -4.41 9.97 -13.20
CA GLU A 4 -5.36 11.09 -13.27
C GLU A 4 -6.79 10.68 -13.61
N TYR A 5 -7.01 9.48 -14.17
CA TYR A 5 -8.33 9.05 -14.64
C TYR A 5 -8.86 7.76 -14.01
N GLY A 6 -8.15 7.21 -13.02
CA GLY A 6 -8.51 5.98 -12.33
C GLY A 6 -8.03 6.02 -10.89
N GLU A 7 -8.98 6.00 -9.97
CA GLU A 7 -8.87 6.09 -8.52
C GLU A 7 -8.07 4.91 -7.94
N VAL A 8 -6.75 4.98 -8.05
CA VAL A 8 -5.85 4.03 -7.40
C VAL A 8 -5.18 4.77 -6.25
N GLU A 9 -5.57 4.39 -5.03
CA GLU A 9 -4.85 4.81 -3.83
C GLU A 9 -3.99 3.63 -3.36
N MET A 10 -2.68 3.87 -3.31
CA MET A 10 -1.72 2.98 -2.66
C MET A 10 -1.51 3.55 -1.26
N SER A 11 -2.10 2.92 -0.24
CA SER A 11 -1.80 3.26 1.15
C SER A 11 -0.92 2.17 1.76
N GLY A 12 0.23 2.57 2.31
CA GLY A 12 1.10 1.68 3.08
C GLY A 12 0.47 1.42 4.44
N ARG A 13 -0.01 0.19 4.69
CA ARG A 13 -0.63 -0.15 5.98
C ARG A 13 0.38 -0.84 6.90
N VAL A 14 0.64 -0.18 8.01
CA VAL A 14 1.56 -0.65 9.08
C VAL A 14 0.83 -0.88 10.41
N ALA A 15 -0.44 -0.46 10.50
CA ALA A 15 -1.24 -0.53 11.72
C ALA A 15 -1.40 -1.98 12.22
N GLY A 16 -1.15 -2.19 13.52
CA GLY A 16 -1.29 -3.49 14.19
C GLY A 16 -0.05 -4.39 14.15
N LYS A 17 1.06 -3.95 13.53
CA LYS A 17 2.33 -4.68 13.48
C LYS A 17 3.21 -4.37 14.69
N THR A 18 3.84 -5.39 15.26
CA THR A 18 4.79 -5.23 16.37
C THR A 18 6.20 -5.07 15.81
N PHE A 19 6.84 -3.94 16.12
CA PHE A 19 8.21 -3.68 15.68
C PHE A 19 9.21 -4.18 16.72
N HIS A 20 10.20 -4.93 16.24
CA HIS A 20 11.33 -5.38 17.02
C HIS A 20 12.51 -4.43 16.87
N ASN A 21 13.29 -4.32 17.94
CA ASN A 21 14.47 -3.46 17.92
C ASN A 21 15.56 -4.08 17.04
N PHE A 22 16.12 -3.30 16.13
CA PHE A 22 17.23 -3.69 15.28
C PHE A 22 18.44 -2.82 15.57
N ARG A 23 19.60 -3.45 15.77
CA ARG A 23 20.86 -2.77 16.01
C ARG A 23 21.94 -3.28 15.05
N LEU A 24 22.61 -2.36 14.37
CA LEU A 24 23.85 -2.66 13.65
C LEU A 24 25.01 -2.77 14.63
N LEU A 25 25.82 -3.80 14.47
CA LEU A 25 27.04 -4.01 15.23
C LEU A 25 28.24 -3.45 14.47
N ASP A 26 29.15 -2.80 15.18
CA ASP A 26 30.32 -2.19 14.57
C ASP A 26 31.32 -3.24 14.09
N SER A 27 31.58 -4.23 14.93
CA SER A 27 32.40 -5.41 14.63
C SER A 27 31.98 -6.59 15.50
N VAL A 28 32.08 -7.79 14.96
CA VAL A 28 31.84 -9.05 15.66
C VAL A 28 33.15 -9.82 15.74
N GLU A 29 33.55 -10.22 16.94
CA GLU A 29 34.74 -11.07 17.15
C GLU A 29 34.58 -12.42 16.42
N ASP A 30 35.66 -12.91 15.83
CA ASP A 30 35.71 -14.16 15.07
C ASP A 30 34.74 -14.26 13.87
N ALA A 31 34.23 -13.13 13.40
CA ALA A 31 33.41 -13.04 12.20
C ALA A 31 34.10 -12.26 11.08
N ASP A 32 33.66 -12.50 9.85
CA ASP A 32 34.06 -11.70 8.71
C ASP A 32 33.36 -10.34 8.77
N ASN A 33 34.11 -9.29 9.10
CA ASN A 33 33.62 -7.91 9.15
C ASN A 33 34.00 -7.12 7.89
N ALA A 34 34.78 -7.71 6.99
CA ALA A 34 35.24 -7.06 5.76
C ALA A 34 34.14 -7.16 4.69
N ASP A 35 33.56 -8.34 4.53
CA ASP A 35 32.54 -8.60 3.51
C ASP A 35 31.10 -8.49 4.06
N PHE A 36 30.93 -8.64 5.38
CA PHE A 36 29.61 -8.65 6.02
C PHE A 36 29.43 -7.54 7.05
N ARG A 37 28.22 -6.99 7.09
CA ARG A 37 27.71 -6.11 8.14
C ARG A 37 26.74 -6.90 9.01
N HIS A 38 26.98 -6.89 10.31
CA HIS A 38 26.24 -7.68 11.27
C HIS A 38 25.15 -6.86 11.96
N GLY A 39 23.94 -7.41 12.03
CA GLY A 39 22.79 -6.85 12.74
C GLY A 39 22.25 -7.78 13.81
N GLU A 40 21.63 -7.22 14.83
CA GLU A 40 20.95 -7.96 15.90
C GLU A 40 19.50 -7.49 15.99
N ILE A 41 18.58 -8.46 16.04
CA ILE A 41 17.16 -8.21 16.33
C ILE A 41 16.86 -8.74 17.73
N THR A 42 16.27 -7.89 18.57
CA THR A 42 15.81 -8.31 19.91
C THR A 42 14.34 -8.66 19.87
N VAL A 43 14.01 -9.89 20.29
CA VAL A 43 12.65 -10.42 20.38
C VAL A 43 12.35 -10.97 21.78
N PRO A 44 11.07 -11.06 22.18
CA PRO A 44 10.68 -11.72 23.44
C PRO A 44 11.06 -13.21 23.48
N ALA A 45 11.25 -13.78 24.68
CA ALA A 45 11.60 -15.19 24.85
C ALA A 45 10.58 -16.20 24.28
N ASP A 46 9.30 -15.83 24.20
CA ASP A 46 8.20 -16.62 23.62
C ASP A 46 7.96 -16.28 22.13
N PHE A 47 8.89 -15.60 21.48
CA PHE A 47 8.74 -15.21 20.09
C PHE A 47 8.63 -16.42 19.15
N LEU A 48 9.51 -17.41 19.29
CA LEU A 48 9.51 -18.58 18.40
C LEU A 48 8.22 -19.42 18.51
N SER A 49 7.57 -19.46 19.67
CA SER A 49 6.31 -20.21 19.84
C SER A 49 5.10 -19.48 19.25
N SER A 50 5.17 -18.15 19.16
CA SER A 50 4.13 -17.29 18.59
C SER A 50 4.39 -16.87 17.14
N TYR A 51 5.59 -17.17 16.62
CA TYR A 51 6.02 -16.85 15.27
C TYR A 51 5.17 -17.58 14.22
N SER A 52 4.79 -16.84 13.18
CA SER A 52 4.22 -17.39 11.96
C SER A 52 4.73 -16.61 10.76
N ASP A 53 4.87 -17.29 9.63
CA ASP A 53 5.29 -16.65 8.37
C ASP A 53 4.31 -15.57 7.88
N ALA A 54 3.04 -15.65 8.31
CA ALA A 54 2.05 -14.62 8.03
C ALA A 54 2.30 -13.31 8.79
N LYS A 55 2.93 -13.38 9.97
CA LYS A 55 3.31 -12.20 10.77
C LYS A 55 4.72 -11.73 10.46
N GLY A 56 5.67 -12.65 10.32
CA GLY A 56 7.08 -12.31 10.12
C GLY A 56 7.69 -11.53 11.27
N ILE A 57 8.83 -10.90 11.02
CA ILE A 57 9.57 -10.04 11.96
C ILE A 57 9.63 -8.63 11.37
N HIS A 58 8.83 -7.70 11.90
CA HIS A 58 8.89 -6.30 11.48
C HIS A 58 10.00 -5.55 12.20
N ILE A 59 10.86 -4.88 11.43
CA ILE A 59 11.95 -4.06 11.95
C ILE A 59 12.03 -2.74 11.19
N ARG A 60 12.75 -1.78 11.80
CA ARG A 60 13.12 -0.53 11.15
C ARG A 60 14.63 -0.46 11.00
N ILE A 61 15.11 -0.36 9.76
CA ILE A 61 16.53 -0.16 9.46
C ILE A 61 16.68 1.21 8.78
N PRO A 62 17.32 2.19 9.43
CA PRO A 62 17.64 3.46 8.79
C PRO A 62 18.60 3.27 7.61
N TYR A 63 18.49 4.15 6.61
CA TYR A 63 19.43 4.16 5.49
C TYR A 63 20.87 4.24 5.99
N THR A 64 21.67 3.26 5.59
CA THR A 64 23.08 3.16 5.95
C THR A 64 23.88 2.88 4.67
N PRO A 65 24.78 3.79 4.24
CA PRO A 65 25.54 3.65 3.00
C PRO A 65 26.71 2.66 3.16
N ASP A 66 26.40 1.38 3.35
CA ASP A 66 27.37 0.31 3.57
C ASP A 66 27.14 -0.83 2.58
N ASN A 67 28.10 -1.04 1.67
CA ASN A 67 28.00 -2.01 0.58
C ASN A 67 28.33 -3.46 1.00
N ARG A 68 28.58 -3.70 2.29
CA ARG A 68 28.76 -5.06 2.82
C ARG A 68 27.44 -5.82 2.83
N LEU A 69 27.54 -7.14 2.72
CA LEU A 69 26.37 -8.03 2.78
C LEU A 69 25.79 -8.07 4.19
N LEU A 70 24.47 -8.12 4.31
CA LEU A 70 23.82 -8.09 5.62
C LEU A 70 23.66 -9.50 6.21
N THR A 71 24.16 -9.69 7.43
CA THR A 71 23.91 -10.87 8.27
C THR A 71 23.25 -10.45 9.57
N VAL A 72 22.25 -11.22 10.00
CA VAL A 72 21.44 -10.87 11.17
C VAL A 72 21.35 -12.04 12.13
N ARG A 73 21.42 -11.76 13.43
CA ARG A 73 21.08 -12.72 14.49
C ARG A 73 19.84 -12.28 15.24
N ILE A 74 19.12 -13.26 15.79
CA ILE A 74 17.91 -13.01 16.58
C ILE A 74 18.23 -13.36 18.03
N ALA A 75 18.18 -12.35 18.90
CA ALA A 75 18.40 -12.43 20.33
C ALA A 75 17.05 -12.46 21.06
N MET A 76 16.79 -13.55 21.76
CA MET A 76 15.62 -13.75 22.61
C MET A 76 15.96 -13.32 24.03
N GLU A 77 15.40 -12.19 24.47
CA GLU A 77 15.59 -11.70 25.83
C GLU A 77 14.57 -12.34 26.78
N SER A 78 15.08 -13.06 27.78
CA SER A 78 14.30 -13.52 28.91
C SER A 78 14.20 -12.43 29.97
N GLY A 79 13.04 -12.31 30.63
CA GLY A 79 12.81 -11.34 31.71
C GLY A 79 13.76 -11.50 32.92
N SER A 80 14.53 -12.58 32.98
CA SER A 80 15.58 -12.82 33.98
C SER A 80 16.98 -12.31 33.58
N GLY A 81 17.13 -11.67 32.42
CA GLY A 81 18.40 -11.14 31.91
C GLY A 81 19.26 -12.15 31.13
N GLY A 82 18.72 -13.35 30.87
CA GLY A 82 19.34 -14.31 29.95
C GLY A 82 19.02 -13.98 28.49
N VAL A 83 20.03 -14.01 27.62
CA VAL A 83 19.86 -13.87 26.17
C VAL A 83 20.12 -15.22 25.52
N GLU A 84 19.11 -15.75 24.82
CA GLU A 84 19.24 -16.94 23.99
C GLU A 84 19.25 -16.54 22.52
N TYR A 85 20.05 -17.20 21.69
CA TYR A 85 20.12 -16.89 20.26
C TYR A 85 19.44 -17.98 19.44
N VAL A 86 18.63 -17.55 18.48
CA VAL A 86 18.04 -18.46 17.49
C VAL A 86 19.16 -19.03 16.61
N ARG A 87 19.17 -20.35 16.43
CA ARG A 87 20.16 -21.05 15.60
C ARG A 87 19.55 -21.41 14.25
N CYS A 88 20.31 -21.14 13.19
CA CYS A 88 19.99 -21.57 11.83
C CYS A 88 19.97 -23.11 11.78
N ALA A 89 18.88 -23.69 11.27
CA ALA A 89 18.72 -25.14 11.19
C ALA A 89 19.77 -25.77 10.27
N ALA A 90 20.08 -25.13 9.15
CA ALA A 90 21.04 -25.64 8.16
C ALA A 90 22.50 -25.57 8.63
N THR A 91 22.91 -24.49 9.31
CA THR A 91 24.33 -24.25 9.64
C THR A 91 24.66 -24.40 11.12
N SER A 92 23.66 -24.54 11.98
CA SER A 92 23.78 -24.47 13.45
C SER A 92 24.42 -23.18 14.00
N LYS A 93 24.65 -22.18 13.13
CA LYS A 93 25.18 -20.85 13.51
C LYS A 93 24.04 -19.93 13.92
N CYS A 94 24.35 -18.89 14.69
CA CYS A 94 23.37 -17.88 15.11
C CYS A 94 23.22 -16.72 14.10
N TRP A 95 24.03 -16.72 13.02
CA TRP A 95 24.06 -15.68 12.00
C TRP A 95 23.34 -16.16 10.74
N PHE A 96 22.33 -15.40 10.33
CA PHE A 96 21.53 -15.67 9.15
C PHE A 96 21.89 -14.66 8.05
N PRO A 97 22.24 -15.10 6.83
CA PRO A 97 22.35 -14.19 5.70
C PRO A 97 20.97 -13.63 5.35
N VAL A 98 20.89 -12.34 5.07
CA VAL A 98 19.66 -11.70 4.60
C VAL A 98 19.63 -11.75 3.07
N MET A 99 18.54 -12.25 2.53
CA MET A 99 18.34 -12.47 1.10
C MET A 99 17.03 -11.82 0.66
N GLN A 100 16.98 -11.30 -0.56
CA GLN A 100 15.75 -10.90 -1.23
C GLN A 100 15.32 -12.03 -2.16
N GLU A 101 14.04 -12.40 -2.08
CA GLU A 101 13.44 -13.39 -2.96
C GLU A 101 12.65 -12.70 -4.07
N TYR A 102 12.92 -13.07 -5.32
CA TYR A 102 12.21 -12.54 -6.49
C TYR A 102 11.10 -13.50 -6.94
N GLY A 103 10.18 -13.00 -7.77
CA GLY A 103 9.00 -13.77 -8.23
C GLY A 103 9.32 -15.03 -9.04
N ASP A 104 10.56 -15.18 -9.52
CA ASP A 104 11.07 -16.38 -10.19
C ASP A 104 11.64 -17.42 -9.20
N GLY A 105 11.59 -17.15 -7.90
CA GLY A 105 12.13 -17.99 -6.84
C GLY A 105 13.64 -17.85 -6.64
N THR A 106 14.30 -16.95 -7.36
CA THR A 106 15.72 -16.66 -7.15
C THR A 106 15.92 -15.86 -5.86
N ARG A 107 16.99 -16.17 -5.14
CA ARG A 107 17.39 -15.46 -3.92
C ARG A 107 18.73 -14.79 -4.11
N GLN A 108 18.80 -13.51 -3.79
CA GLN A 108 20.01 -12.72 -3.88
C GLN A 108 20.37 -12.11 -2.52
N ALA A 109 21.64 -12.15 -2.16
CA ALA A 109 22.12 -11.50 -0.95
C ALA A 109 21.98 -9.97 -1.06
N VAL A 110 21.53 -9.34 0.02
CA VAL A 110 21.27 -7.91 0.04
C VAL A 110 22.38 -7.13 0.75
N THR A 111 22.54 -5.88 0.33
CA THR A 111 23.35 -4.87 1.03
C THR A 111 22.40 -3.89 1.74
N LEU A 112 22.91 -3.09 2.67
CA LEU A 112 22.07 -2.11 3.37
C LEU A 112 21.45 -1.06 2.42
N PRO A 113 22.17 -0.52 1.42
CA PRO A 113 21.60 0.39 0.45
C PRO A 113 20.52 -0.25 -0.43
N SER A 114 20.65 -1.53 -0.80
CA SER A 114 19.66 -2.18 -1.66
C SER A 114 18.31 -2.38 -0.97
N LEU A 115 18.27 -2.42 0.36
CA LEU A 115 17.02 -2.45 1.11
C LEU A 115 16.18 -1.19 0.90
N TYR A 116 16.80 -0.03 0.67
CA TYR A 116 16.07 1.21 0.45
C TYR A 116 15.20 1.17 -0.82
N ALA A 117 15.58 0.35 -1.81
CA ALA A 117 14.78 0.11 -3.00
C ALA A 117 13.51 -0.73 -2.72
N LEU A 118 13.44 -1.43 -1.58
CA LEU A 118 12.26 -2.18 -1.15
C LEU A 118 11.27 -1.31 -0.38
N ASN A 119 11.77 -0.39 0.45
CA ASN A 119 10.96 0.50 1.27
C ASN A 119 11.76 1.76 1.63
N GLU A 120 11.27 2.92 1.21
CA GLU A 120 11.94 4.22 1.41
C GLU A 120 11.82 4.74 2.86
N ASP A 121 10.85 4.23 3.62
CA ASP A 121 10.65 4.56 5.04
C ASP A 121 11.51 3.70 5.98
N GLY A 122 12.28 2.77 5.43
CA GLY A 122 13.16 1.87 6.18
C GLY A 122 12.41 0.80 6.97
N LEU A 123 11.17 0.50 6.59
CA LEU A 123 10.32 -0.50 7.23
C LEU A 123 10.45 -1.83 6.48
N TYR A 124 10.85 -2.88 7.19
CA TYR A 124 11.09 -4.19 6.59
C TYR A 124 10.41 -5.30 7.37
N ASN A 125 10.02 -6.35 6.66
CA ASN A 125 9.55 -7.60 7.24
C ASN A 125 10.53 -8.72 6.86
N LEU A 126 10.98 -9.49 7.86
CA LEU A 126 11.85 -10.64 7.65
C LEU A 126 11.11 -11.94 7.96
N LEU A 127 11.26 -12.92 7.06
CA LEU A 127 10.75 -14.27 7.26
C LEU A 127 11.92 -15.24 7.51
N ILE A 128 11.75 -16.09 8.51
CA ILE A 128 12.71 -17.14 8.83
C ILE A 128 12.56 -18.28 7.81
N ARG A 129 13.67 -18.66 7.17
CA ARG A 129 13.81 -19.88 6.37
C ARG A 129 14.86 -20.79 7.00
N GLU A 130 14.95 -22.03 6.51
CA GLU A 130 15.88 -23.04 7.06
C GLU A 130 17.36 -22.60 7.00
N ASP A 131 17.72 -21.82 5.98
CA ASP A 131 19.09 -21.44 5.63
C ASP A 131 19.36 -19.91 5.69
N CYS A 132 18.32 -19.07 5.65
CA CYS A 132 18.46 -17.62 5.53
C CYS A 132 17.27 -16.84 6.12
N LEU A 133 17.40 -15.51 6.17
CA LEU A 133 16.28 -14.59 6.40
C LEU A 133 15.89 -13.95 5.08
N VAL A 134 14.62 -14.05 4.70
CA VAL A 134 14.11 -13.42 3.49
C VAL A 134 13.48 -12.08 3.83
N VAL A 135 13.92 -11.00 3.17
CA VAL A 135 13.44 -9.64 3.41
C VAL A 135 12.37 -9.23 2.39
N TYR A 136 11.32 -8.59 2.90
CA TYR A 136 10.26 -7.95 2.14
C TYR A 136 10.02 -6.54 2.68
N SER A 137 9.24 -5.73 1.94
CA SER A 137 8.73 -4.46 2.47
C SER A 137 7.91 -4.72 3.74
N GLY A 138 8.09 -3.87 4.76
CA GLY A 138 7.33 -3.95 6.02
C GLY A 138 5.88 -3.47 5.86
N GLU A 139 5.63 -2.71 4.79
CA GLU A 139 4.32 -2.17 4.47
C GLU A 139 3.54 -3.16 3.62
N GLU A 140 2.28 -3.37 4.01
CA GLU A 140 1.32 -3.99 3.09
C GLU A 140 0.79 -2.89 2.20
N THR A 141 1.10 -3.00 0.91
CA THR A 141 0.49 -2.16 -0.12
C THR A 141 -0.88 -2.77 -0.44
N ASP A 142 -1.93 -2.10 0.00
CA ASP A 142 -3.28 -2.43 -0.47
C ASP A 142 -3.54 -1.69 -1.79
N PHE A 143 -4.13 -2.39 -2.76
CA PHE A 143 -4.49 -1.82 -4.05
C PHE A 143 -5.99 -1.52 -4.03
N GLY A 144 -6.34 -0.30 -3.64
CA GLY A 144 -7.70 0.17 -3.71
C GLY A 144 -8.11 0.39 -5.16
N ILE A 145 -9.08 -0.37 -5.66
CA ILE A 145 -9.79 -0.04 -6.90
C ILE A 145 -10.94 0.88 -6.50
N GLY A 146 -10.79 2.17 -6.73
CA GLY A 146 -11.89 3.12 -6.61
C GLY A 146 -12.90 2.95 -7.73
N ALA A 147 -14.00 3.72 -7.64
CA ALA A 147 -14.99 3.75 -8.71
C ALA A 147 -14.38 4.40 -9.97
N SER A 148 -15.15 4.48 -11.07
CA SER A 148 -14.73 5.27 -12.23
C SER A 148 -15.59 6.51 -12.34
N LYS A 149 -15.26 7.55 -11.55
CA LYS A 149 -16.03 8.81 -11.43
C LYS A 149 -16.44 9.44 -12.76
N MET A 150 -15.49 9.66 -13.68
CA MET A 150 -15.76 10.31 -14.96
C MET A 150 -16.64 9.45 -15.88
N GLN A 151 -16.46 8.12 -15.85
CA GLN A 151 -17.26 7.21 -16.66
C GLN A 151 -18.69 7.12 -16.13
N ASN A 152 -18.87 7.03 -14.81
CA ASN A 152 -20.18 7.02 -14.16
C ASN A 152 -20.96 8.32 -14.45
N GLY A 153 -20.31 9.49 -14.30
CA GLY A 153 -20.93 10.78 -14.62
C GLY A 153 -21.33 10.90 -16.09
N THR A 154 -20.45 10.48 -17.01
CA THR A 154 -20.75 10.49 -18.45
C THR A 154 -21.90 9.55 -18.80
N PHE A 155 -21.97 8.39 -18.14
CA PHE A 155 -23.06 7.44 -18.32
C PHE A 155 -24.39 8.01 -17.83
N LEU A 156 -24.43 8.61 -16.64
CA LEU A 156 -25.62 9.27 -16.08
C LEU A 156 -26.14 10.40 -16.98
N LEU A 157 -25.24 11.17 -17.60
CA LEU A 157 -25.60 12.24 -18.54
C LEU A 157 -26.25 11.69 -19.82
N LYS A 158 -25.75 10.58 -20.35
CA LYS A 158 -26.25 9.95 -21.58
C LYS A 158 -27.48 9.08 -21.36
N ALA A 159 -27.64 8.51 -20.16
CA ALA A 159 -28.75 7.65 -19.82
C ALA A 159 -30.06 8.46 -19.76
N VAL A 160 -31.07 8.00 -20.49
CA VAL A 160 -32.44 8.51 -20.41
C VAL A 160 -33.24 7.60 -19.48
N ALA A 161 -34.05 8.19 -18.60
CA ALA A 161 -34.95 7.43 -17.75
C ALA A 161 -35.87 6.54 -18.60
N GLY A 162 -35.93 5.26 -18.27
CA GLY A 162 -36.65 4.21 -19.00
C GLY A 162 -35.73 3.26 -19.79
N ASN A 163 -34.47 3.64 -20.04
CA ASN A 163 -33.53 2.83 -20.82
C ASN A 163 -32.72 1.84 -19.97
N LEU A 164 -32.64 2.04 -18.66
CA LEU A 164 -31.98 1.09 -17.76
C LEU A 164 -32.99 0.07 -17.22
N TYR A 165 -32.80 -1.20 -17.57
CA TYR A 165 -33.71 -2.28 -17.18
C TYR A 165 -33.84 -2.44 -15.65
N GLN A 166 -32.72 -2.35 -14.91
CA GLN A 166 -32.73 -2.51 -13.45
C GLN A 166 -33.03 -1.20 -12.70
N HIS A 167 -32.73 -0.05 -13.32
CA HIS A 167 -32.94 1.28 -12.73
C HIS A 167 -33.67 2.20 -13.73
N PRO A 168 -34.97 1.93 -13.99
CA PRO A 168 -35.71 2.61 -15.05
C PRO A 168 -36.00 4.08 -14.76
N THR A 169 -35.81 4.53 -13.52
CA THR A 169 -36.00 5.94 -13.14
C THR A 169 -34.70 6.76 -13.19
N THR A 170 -33.56 6.11 -13.39
CA THR A 170 -32.23 6.73 -13.35
C THR A 170 -31.81 7.26 -14.71
N GLY A 171 -31.17 8.43 -14.72
CA GLY A 171 -30.63 9.06 -15.90
C GLY A 171 -31.08 10.51 -16.05
N VAL A 172 -30.16 11.36 -16.47
CA VAL A 172 -30.41 12.78 -16.71
C VAL A 172 -31.09 12.99 -18.06
N GLY A 173 -30.71 12.22 -19.08
CA GLY A 173 -31.23 12.34 -20.43
C GLY A 173 -30.88 13.70 -21.05
N LEU A 174 -29.60 14.07 -21.06
CA LEU A 174 -29.15 15.41 -21.48
C LEU A 174 -29.69 15.82 -22.87
N ILE A 175 -29.91 14.85 -23.76
CA ILE A 175 -30.45 15.06 -25.11
C ILE A 175 -31.80 15.78 -25.14
N ASP A 176 -32.65 15.57 -24.12
CA ASP A 176 -33.98 16.19 -24.03
C ASP A 176 -33.91 17.69 -23.70
N PHE A 177 -32.75 18.16 -23.24
CA PHE A 177 -32.52 19.54 -22.81
C PHE A 177 -31.67 20.35 -23.79
N LEU A 178 -31.00 19.72 -24.75
CA LEU A 178 -30.09 20.39 -25.71
C LEU A 178 -30.79 21.42 -26.61
N HIS A 179 -32.08 21.27 -26.86
CA HIS A 179 -32.85 22.14 -27.77
C HIS A 179 -33.81 23.09 -27.04
N SER A 180 -33.75 23.14 -25.71
CA SER A 180 -34.74 23.83 -24.88
C SER A 180 -34.12 25.07 -24.22
N ASN A 181 -34.91 26.12 -23.96
CA ASN A 181 -34.40 27.38 -23.38
C ASN A 181 -33.92 27.21 -21.92
N MET A 182 -32.60 27.20 -21.73
CA MET A 182 -31.92 26.60 -20.57
C MET A 182 -32.20 27.26 -19.21
N GLU A 183 -32.57 28.54 -19.18
CA GLU A 183 -32.76 29.29 -17.93
C GLU A 183 -33.97 28.82 -17.10
N ASN A 184 -34.88 28.00 -17.64
CA ASN A 184 -36.12 27.59 -16.96
C ASN A 184 -36.52 26.10 -17.08
N ASN A 185 -35.66 25.20 -17.58
CA ASN A 185 -36.08 23.84 -17.93
C ASN A 185 -35.88 22.77 -16.86
N GLY A 186 -35.47 23.12 -15.64
CA GLY A 186 -35.28 22.13 -14.56
C GLY A 186 -34.09 21.18 -14.75
N LEU A 187 -33.25 21.36 -15.78
CA LEU A 187 -32.03 20.57 -16.01
C LEU A 187 -31.11 20.60 -14.79
N ALA A 188 -30.89 21.77 -14.19
CA ALA A 188 -30.07 21.91 -12.98
C ALA A 188 -30.63 21.09 -11.81
N ALA A 189 -31.95 21.08 -11.63
CA ALA A 189 -32.61 20.30 -10.58
C ALA A 189 -32.50 18.79 -10.85
N LYS A 190 -32.63 18.36 -12.11
CA LYS A 190 -32.47 16.96 -12.51
C LYS A 190 -31.03 16.49 -12.37
N LEU A 191 -30.05 17.31 -12.77
CA LEU A 191 -28.62 17.06 -12.56
C LEU A 191 -28.30 16.90 -11.07
N GLN A 192 -28.75 17.82 -10.22
CA GLN A 192 -28.52 17.71 -8.78
C GLN A 192 -29.21 16.49 -8.15
N ALA A 193 -30.41 16.11 -8.61
CA ALA A 193 -31.13 14.95 -8.09
C ALA A 193 -30.45 13.63 -8.46
N GLU A 194 -30.07 13.45 -9.73
CA GLU A 194 -29.46 12.21 -10.22
C GLU A 194 -28.03 12.05 -9.69
N PHE A 195 -27.19 13.09 -9.75
CA PHE A 195 -25.84 13.02 -9.18
C PHE A 195 -25.87 12.93 -7.66
N GLY A 196 -26.80 13.64 -7.00
CA GLY A 196 -26.98 13.55 -5.55
C GLY A 196 -27.43 12.18 -5.07
N ALA A 197 -28.25 11.47 -5.86
CA ALA A 197 -28.61 10.07 -5.61
C ALA A 197 -27.40 9.12 -5.73
N ASP A 198 -26.41 9.48 -6.55
CA ASP A 198 -25.14 8.77 -6.72
C ASP A 198 -24.03 9.31 -5.78
N LYS A 199 -24.41 10.05 -4.72
CA LYS A 199 -23.51 10.70 -3.74
C LYS A 199 -22.53 11.73 -4.32
N VAL A 200 -22.74 12.19 -5.54
CA VAL A 200 -21.95 13.23 -6.19
C VAL A 200 -22.64 14.60 -6.07
N VAL A 201 -21.88 15.63 -5.70
CA VAL A 201 -22.33 17.02 -5.60
C VAL A 201 -21.77 17.81 -6.77
N ILE A 202 -22.65 18.45 -7.52
CA ILE A 202 -22.25 19.37 -8.59
C ILE A 202 -21.98 20.74 -7.96
N LYS A 203 -20.73 21.22 -8.05
CA LYS A 203 -20.32 22.57 -7.61
C LYS A 203 -20.70 23.61 -8.65
N ASN A 204 -20.29 23.38 -9.88
CA ASN A 204 -20.57 24.24 -11.01
C ASN A 204 -20.95 23.41 -12.23
N ALA A 205 -21.83 23.95 -13.05
CA ALA A 205 -22.19 23.41 -14.35
C ALA A 205 -22.27 24.56 -15.34
N TYR A 206 -21.50 24.51 -16.42
CA TYR A 206 -21.54 25.53 -17.46
C TYR A 206 -21.35 24.92 -18.83
N ILE A 207 -21.87 25.58 -19.85
CA ILE A 207 -21.69 25.17 -21.24
C ILE A 207 -20.63 26.06 -21.85
N ASP A 208 -19.62 25.44 -22.45
CA ASP A 208 -18.68 26.16 -23.29
C ASP A 208 -19.42 26.58 -24.57
N SER A 209 -19.63 27.89 -24.72
CA SER A 209 -20.34 28.46 -25.88
C SER A 209 -19.63 28.26 -27.22
N ALA A 210 -18.32 27.98 -27.21
CA ALA A 210 -17.53 27.75 -28.41
C ALA A 210 -17.55 26.28 -28.87
N THR A 211 -17.58 25.33 -27.93
CA THR A 211 -17.59 23.88 -28.24
C THR A 211 -18.98 23.25 -28.12
N GLY A 212 -19.90 23.89 -27.41
CA GLY A 212 -21.22 23.34 -27.07
C GLY A 212 -21.17 22.24 -26.00
N GLU A 213 -20.03 22.06 -25.33
CA GLU A 213 -19.84 21.02 -24.33
C GLU A 213 -20.35 21.46 -22.95
N LEU A 214 -21.06 20.57 -22.27
CA LEU A 214 -21.44 20.74 -20.87
C LEU A 214 -20.28 20.31 -19.98
N LEU A 215 -19.72 21.25 -19.24
CA LEU A 215 -18.67 21.02 -18.26
C LEU A 215 -19.28 21.02 -16.85
N LEU A 216 -18.99 19.96 -16.10
CA LEU A 216 -19.43 19.77 -14.73
C LEU A 216 -18.23 19.74 -13.81
N GLU A 217 -18.22 20.61 -12.81
CA GLU A 217 -17.33 20.51 -11.67
C GLU A 217 -18.07 19.76 -10.55
N THR A 218 -17.58 18.57 -10.22
CA THR A 218 -18.23 17.66 -9.27
C THR A 218 -17.29 17.30 -8.12
N GLU A 219 -17.85 17.17 -6.92
CA GLU A 219 -17.18 16.69 -5.71
C GLU A 219 -18.04 15.59 -5.08
N GLU A 220 -17.46 14.47 -4.66
CA GLU A 220 -18.23 13.47 -3.91
C GLU A 220 -18.54 13.96 -2.50
N LYS A 221 -19.70 13.57 -1.97
CA LYS A 221 -19.85 13.55 -0.52
C LYS A 221 -18.96 12.42 -0.03
N GLU A 222 -17.78 12.76 0.49
CA GLU A 222 -16.98 11.82 1.24
C GLU A 222 -17.90 11.14 2.27
N ASP A 223 -18.04 9.83 2.17
CA ASP A 223 -18.53 9.07 3.31
C ASP A 223 -17.49 9.30 4.41
N ASN A 224 -17.83 10.11 5.42
CA ASN A 224 -17.18 10.07 6.72
C ASN A 224 -17.40 8.68 7.31
N HIS A 225 -16.69 7.69 6.79
CA HIS A 225 -16.53 6.39 7.41
C HIS A 225 -15.26 6.46 8.25
N GLY A 226 -15.46 6.62 9.55
CA GLY A 226 -14.43 6.35 10.56
C GLY A 226 -14.13 4.87 10.70
#